data_AF-A0AAD1ZWH2-F1
#
_entry.id   AF-A0AAD1ZWH2-F1
#
_cell.length_a   1.000
_cell.length_b   1.000
_cell.length_c   1.000
_cell.angle_alpha   90.00
_cell.angle_beta   90.00
_cell.angle_gamma   90.00
#
_symmetry.space_group_name_H-M   'P 1'
#
loop_
_entity.id
_entity.type
_entity.pdbx_description
1 polymer ?
#
loop_
_entity_poly.entity_id
_entity_poly.type
_entity_poly.pdbx_seq_one_letter_code
_entity_poly.pdbx_strand_id
1 'polypeptide(L)'
;MPELTPFWMPAHFLYCLVVDASARYLKLIYQSKLAPKYDFLLEKNMDFLLSLLNSKNENVTGLGASIITHSCHTSMEQETLSEAGVIKKLISLLGGSLIQRDASLESLGAIIKENPEVISQFMGPENGRA
;
A
#
# COMPACT_ATOMS: atom_id res chain seq x y z
N MET A 1 43.11 3.26 1.33
CA MET A 1 41.70 3.27 0.90
C MET A 1 41.34 4.68 0.45
N PRO A 2 40.84 4.80 -0.78
CA PRO A 2 39.58 5.50 -0.99
C PRO A 2 38.57 4.56 -1.67
N GLU A 3 37.33 4.57 -1.16
CA GLU A 3 36.21 3.80 -1.70
C GLU A 3 35.92 4.22 -3.15
N LEU A 4 35.97 3.23 -4.03
CA LEU A 4 35.53 3.33 -5.41
C LEU A 4 34.01 3.37 -5.43
N THR A 5 33.41 4.56 -5.45
CA THR A 5 32.10 4.71 -6.08
C THR A 5 32.32 4.55 -7.60
N PRO A 6 31.69 3.59 -8.28
CA PRO A 6 31.98 3.35 -9.69
C PRO A 6 31.33 4.43 -10.56
N PHE A 7 32.18 5.14 -11.30
CA PHE A 7 31.92 6.23 -12.25
C PHE A 7 30.99 5.87 -13.44
N TRP A 8 30.36 4.69 -13.45
CA TRP A 8 29.57 4.17 -14.58
C TRP A 8 28.19 3.65 -14.18
N MET A 9 27.62 4.13 -13.07
CA MET A 9 26.23 3.78 -12.76
C MET A 9 25.29 4.55 -13.69
N PRO A 10 24.48 3.88 -14.53
CA PRO A 10 23.51 4.57 -15.36
C PRO A 10 22.55 5.38 -14.49
N ALA A 11 22.16 6.59 -14.92
CA ALA A 11 21.26 7.46 -14.15
C ALA A 11 19.96 6.76 -13.70
N HIS A 12 19.47 5.82 -14.51
CA HIS A 12 18.33 4.95 -14.19
C HIS A 12 18.57 4.11 -12.92
N PHE A 13 19.78 3.57 -12.73
CA PHE A 13 20.11 2.76 -11.56
C PHE A 13 20.21 3.63 -10.29
N LEU A 14 20.77 4.83 -10.40
CA LEU A 14 20.77 5.80 -9.30
C LEU A 14 19.34 6.19 -8.90
N TYR A 15 18.47 6.44 -9.88
CA TYR A 15 17.07 6.74 -9.64
C TYR A 15 16.35 5.60 -8.90
N CYS A 16 16.52 4.35 -9.33
CA CYS A 16 15.95 3.20 -8.65
C CYS A 16 16.40 3.10 -7.19
N LEU A 17 17.69 3.32 -6.89
CA LEU A 17 18.21 3.29 -5.52
C LEU A 17 17.61 4.39 -4.65
N VAL A 18 17.48 5.60 -5.18
CA VAL A 18 16.88 6.73 -4.44
C VAL A 18 15.42 6.43 -4.12
N VAL A 19 14.62 6.04 -5.12
CA VAL A 19 13.20 5.70 -4.92
C VAL A 19 13.03 4.58 -3.89
N ASP A 20 13.85 3.55 -3.98
CA ASP A 20 13.83 2.39 -3.11
C ASP A 20 14.19 2.75 -1.66
N ALA A 21 15.24 3.55 -1.46
CA ALA A 21 15.63 4.05 -0.14
C ALA A 21 14.58 4.99 0.46
N SER A 22 14.04 5.92 -0.33
CA SER A 22 12.98 6.83 0.11
C SER A 22 11.71 6.09 0.51
N ALA A 23 11.30 5.07 -0.25
CA ALA A 23 10.12 4.28 0.07
C ALA A 23 10.26 3.54 1.41
N ARG A 24 11.42 2.94 1.68
CA ARG A 24 11.70 2.33 2.98
C ARG A 24 11.64 3.33 4.12
N TYR A 25 12.25 4.50 3.96
CA TYR A 25 12.27 5.51 5.00
C TYR A 25 10.87 6.06 5.31
N LEU A 26 10.10 6.37 4.26
CA LEU A 26 8.71 6.79 4.41
C LEU A 26 7.84 5.70 5.04
N LYS A 27 8.08 4.42 4.70
CA LYS A 27 7.39 3.29 5.33
C LYS A 27 7.61 3.29 6.84
N LEU A 28 8.85 3.51 7.29
CA LEU A 28 9.17 3.62 8.72
C LEU A 28 8.48 4.81 9.38
N ILE A 29 8.38 5.96 8.70
CA ILE A 29 7.64 7.11 9.21
C ILE A 29 6.18 6.74 9.43
N TYR A 30 5.52 6.09 8.46
CA TYR A 30 4.11 5.71 8.56
C TYR A 30 3.82 4.61 9.60
N GLN A 31 4.84 3.98 10.18
CA GLN A 31 4.66 3.13 11.37
C GLN A 31 4.54 3.94 12.67
N SER A 32 4.90 5.22 12.65
CA SER A 32 4.78 6.11 13.80
C SER A 32 3.34 6.55 14.01
N LYS A 33 2.87 6.49 15.26
CA LYS A 33 1.58 7.07 15.66
C LYS A 33 1.47 8.57 15.40
N LEU A 34 2.62 9.26 15.31
CA LEU A 34 2.70 10.71 15.04
C LEU A 34 2.73 11.05 13.54
N ALA A 35 2.79 10.04 12.66
CA ALA A 35 2.74 10.31 11.24
C ALA A 35 1.41 10.96 10.85
N PRO A 36 1.43 11.93 9.92
CA PRO A 36 0.22 12.58 9.47
C PRO A 36 -0.75 11.56 8.86
N LYS A 37 -2.05 11.82 9.00
CA LYS A 37 -3.07 11.03 8.33
C LYS A 37 -3.10 11.38 6.86
N TYR A 38 -3.26 10.35 6.04
CA TYR A 38 -3.43 10.48 4.61
C TYR A 38 -4.91 10.63 4.27
N ASP A 39 -5.28 11.71 3.60
CA ASP A 39 -6.66 11.98 3.20
C ASP A 39 -7.00 11.22 1.90
N PHE A 40 -7.78 10.16 2.03
CA PHE A 40 -8.20 9.30 0.91
C PHE A 40 -9.34 9.89 0.08
N LEU A 41 -10.08 10.88 0.60
CA LEU A 41 -11.24 11.47 -0.08
C LEU A 41 -10.82 12.47 -1.17
N LEU A 42 -9.55 12.88 -1.14
CA LEU A 42 -8.96 13.78 -2.12
C LEU A 42 -8.47 12.98 -3.34
N GLU A 43 -9.07 13.21 -4.50
CA GLU A 43 -8.81 12.46 -5.75
C GLU A 43 -7.32 12.32 -6.08
N LYS A 44 -6.56 13.43 -6.07
CA LYS A 44 -5.10 13.39 -6.34
C LYS A 44 -4.31 12.49 -5.37
N ASN A 45 -4.79 12.36 -4.13
CA ASN A 45 -4.15 11.52 -3.13
C ASN A 45 -4.48 10.04 -3.42
N MET A 46 -5.70 9.75 -3.86
CA MET A 46 -6.07 8.40 -4.30
C MET A 46 -5.27 7.99 -5.54
N ASP A 47 -5.13 8.87 -6.53
CA ASP A 47 -4.31 8.62 -7.73
C ASP A 47 -2.86 8.34 -7.37
N PHE A 48 -2.30 9.12 -6.45
CA PHE A 48 -0.94 8.90 -5.96
C PHE A 48 -0.81 7.56 -5.25
N LEU A 49 -1.76 7.21 -4.37
CA LEU A 49 -1.78 5.92 -3.67
C LEU A 49 -1.83 4.74 -4.66
N LEU A 50 -2.71 4.82 -5.67
CA LEU A 50 -2.79 3.81 -6.73
C LEU A 50 -1.49 3.72 -7.52
N SER A 51 -0.81 4.84 -7.77
CA SER A 51 0.50 4.84 -8.43
C SER A 51 1.56 4.09 -7.60
N LEU A 52 1.55 4.25 -6.27
CA LEU A 52 2.44 3.53 -5.35
C LEU A 52 2.16 2.02 -5.40
N LEU A 53 0.89 1.63 -5.26
CA LEU A 53 0.48 0.22 -5.26
C LEU A 53 0.75 -0.48 -6.59
N ASN A 54 0.70 0.26 -7.71
CA ASN A 54 0.98 -0.26 -9.05
C ASN A 54 2.46 -0.25 -9.44
N SER A 55 3.35 0.21 -8.56
CA SER A 55 4.79 0.18 -8.80
C SER A 55 5.32 -1.25 -8.97
N LYS A 56 6.39 -1.40 -9.77
CA LYS A 56 7.17 -2.65 -9.85
C LYS A 56 8.14 -2.82 -8.67
N ASN A 57 8.43 -1.73 -7.95
CA ASN A 57 9.31 -1.77 -6.79
C ASN A 57 8.49 -2.17 -5.54
N GLU A 58 8.86 -3.30 -4.93
CA GLU A 58 8.16 -3.84 -3.76
C GLU A 58 8.15 -2.88 -2.55
N ASN A 59 9.22 -2.11 -2.32
CA ASN A 59 9.28 -1.14 -1.23
C ASN A 59 8.32 0.02 -1.47
N VAL A 60 8.13 0.44 -2.73
CA VAL A 60 7.14 1.45 -3.12
C VAL A 60 5.72 0.94 -2.91
N THR A 61 5.42 -0.30 -3.33
CA THR A 61 4.09 -0.90 -3.07
C THR A 61 3.85 -1.09 -1.57
N GLY A 62 4.88 -1.47 -0.82
CA GLY A 62 4.82 -1.64 0.63
C GLY A 62 4.61 -0.31 1.35
N LEU A 63 5.15 0.80 0.84
CA LEU A 63 4.82 2.14 1.33
C LEU A 63 3.33 2.45 1.14
N GLY A 64 2.78 2.20 -0.05
CA GLY A 64 1.34 2.42 -0.30
C GLY A 64 0.45 1.63 0.67
N ALA A 65 0.79 0.36 0.90
CA ALA A 65 0.08 -0.47 1.88
C ALA A 65 0.22 0.08 3.32
N SER A 66 1.42 0.50 3.75
CA SER A 66 1.63 1.07 5.09
C SER A 66 0.91 2.41 5.31
N ILE A 67 0.75 3.24 4.27
CA ILE A 67 -0.06 4.47 4.34
C ILE A 67 -1.51 4.12 4.67
N ILE A 68 -2.07 3.09 4.01
CA ILE A 68 -3.43 2.61 4.25
C ILE A 68 -3.56 2.08 5.68
N THR A 69 -2.68 1.16 6.10
CA THR A 69 -2.70 0.58 7.44
C THR A 69 -2.70 1.66 8.53
N HIS A 70 -1.90 2.71 8.35
CA HIS A 70 -1.82 3.80 9.33
C HIS A 70 -3.03 4.73 9.29
N SER A 71 -3.55 5.04 8.11
CA SER A 71 -4.48 6.18 7.94
C SER A 71 -5.94 5.78 7.84
N CYS A 72 -6.27 4.55 7.44
CA CYS A 72 -7.65 4.10 7.26
C CYS A 72 -8.30 3.77 8.61
N HIS A 73 -9.28 4.57 9.01
CA HIS A 73 -9.93 4.46 10.32
C HIS A 73 -11.45 4.56 10.29
N THR A 74 -12.04 5.07 9.21
CA THR A 74 -13.47 5.30 9.09
C THR A 74 -14.09 4.45 7.99
N SER A 75 -15.37 4.10 8.15
CA SER A 75 -16.12 3.35 7.14
C SER A 75 -16.13 4.04 5.77
N MET A 76 -16.21 5.37 5.75
CA MET A 76 -16.14 6.17 4.53
C MET A 76 -14.80 5.97 3.78
N GLU A 77 -13.67 5.97 4.49
CA GLU A 77 -12.36 5.73 3.88
C GLU A 77 -12.23 4.28 3.38
N GLN A 78 -12.76 3.32 4.14
CA GLN A 78 -12.77 1.91 3.77
C GLN A 78 -13.56 1.67 2.47
N GLU A 79 -14.77 2.24 2.38
CA GLU A 79 -15.61 2.21 1.18
C GLU A 79 -14.91 2.88 0.00
N THR A 80 -14.38 4.09 0.21
CA THR A 80 -13.65 4.84 -0.84
C THR A 80 -12.47 4.03 -1.40
N LEU A 81 -11.69 3.39 -0.53
CA LEU A 81 -10.58 2.52 -0.93
C LEU A 81 -11.07 1.27 -1.67
N SER A 82 -12.18 0.68 -1.23
CA SER A 82 -12.79 -0.48 -1.89
C SER A 82 -13.25 -0.14 -3.31
N GLU A 83 -14.00 0.95 -3.46
CA GLU A 83 -14.52 1.45 -4.75
C GLU A 83 -13.40 1.81 -5.73
N ALA A 84 -12.29 2.36 -5.22
CA ALA A 84 -11.09 2.64 -6.02
C ALA A 84 -10.33 1.36 -6.46
N GLY A 85 -10.79 0.16 -6.07
CA GLY A 85 -10.19 -1.11 -6.44
C GLY A 85 -8.92 -1.46 -5.67
N VAL A 86 -8.65 -0.78 -4.55
CA VAL A 86 -7.45 -1.00 -3.72
C VAL A 86 -7.42 -2.41 -3.17
N ILE A 87 -8.54 -2.96 -2.71
CA ILE A 87 -8.60 -4.32 -2.18
C ILE A 87 -8.18 -5.35 -3.22
N LYS A 88 -8.72 -5.27 -4.45
CA LYS A 88 -8.32 -6.15 -5.55
C LYS A 88 -6.84 -6.05 -5.84
N LYS A 89 -6.29 -4.83 -5.78
CA LYS A 89 -4.85 -4.61 -5.95
C LYS A 89 -4.04 -5.26 -4.83
N LEU A 90 -4.40 -5.07 -3.56
CA LEU A 90 -3.71 -5.68 -2.41
C LEU A 90 -3.76 -7.21 -2.47
N ILE A 91 -4.89 -7.81 -2.86
CA ILE A 91 -5.01 -9.26 -3.07
C ILE A 91 -4.01 -9.73 -4.12
N SER A 92 -3.85 -9.00 -5.24
CA SER A 92 -2.87 -9.36 -6.27
C SER A 92 -1.42 -9.33 -5.77
N LEU A 93 -1.12 -8.52 -4.76
CA LEU A 93 0.21 -8.40 -4.16
C LEU A 93 0.54 -9.52 -3.17
N LEU A 94 -0.45 -10.32 -2.72
CA LEU A 94 -0.22 -11.47 -1.83
C LEU A 94 0.65 -12.57 -2.47
N GLY A 95 0.68 -12.63 -3.80
CA GLY A 95 1.57 -13.51 -4.57
C GLY A 95 3.03 -13.02 -4.64
N GLY A 96 3.34 -11.84 -4.09
CA GLY A 96 4.66 -11.22 -4.12
C GLY A 96 5.64 -11.71 -3.06
N SER A 97 6.62 -10.85 -2.73
CA SER A 97 7.60 -11.14 -1.67
C SER A 97 6.96 -11.18 -0.29
N LEU A 98 7.68 -11.72 0.71
CA LEU A 98 7.17 -11.80 2.08
C LEU A 98 6.83 -10.42 2.65
N ILE A 99 7.70 -9.43 2.44
CA ILE A 99 7.50 -8.04 2.91
C ILE A 99 6.26 -7.42 2.27
N GLN A 100 6.06 -7.67 0.97
CA GLN A 100 4.91 -7.14 0.23
C GLN A 100 3.60 -7.81 0.68
N ARG A 101 3.64 -9.12 0.93
CA ARG A 101 2.50 -9.89 1.45
C ARG A 101 2.09 -9.40 2.83
N ASP A 102 3.04 -9.26 3.76
CA ASP A 102 2.75 -8.84 5.14
C ASP A 102 2.12 -7.44 5.16
N ALA A 103 2.73 -6.48 4.45
CA ALA A 103 2.18 -5.13 4.35
C ALA A 103 0.77 -5.12 3.72
N SER A 104 0.54 -5.95 2.70
CA SER A 104 -0.76 -6.05 2.04
C SER A 104 -1.84 -6.64 2.94
N LEU A 105 -1.49 -7.64 3.77
CA LEU A 105 -2.42 -8.23 4.73
C LEU A 105 -2.80 -7.26 5.85
N GLU A 106 -1.83 -6.51 6.39
CA GLU A 106 -2.11 -5.45 7.37
C GLU A 106 -3.05 -4.38 6.80
N SER A 107 -2.79 -3.97 5.55
CA SER A 107 -3.60 -2.97 4.85
C SER A 107 -5.01 -3.48 4.56
N LEU A 108 -5.15 -4.73 4.11
CA LEU A 108 -6.45 -5.39 3.96
C LEU A 108 -7.20 -5.42 5.29
N GLY A 109 -6.51 -5.77 6.37
CA GLY A 109 -7.07 -5.75 7.72
C GLY A 109 -7.63 -4.39 8.09
N ALA A 110 -6.92 -3.29 7.82
CA ALA A 110 -7.42 -1.94 8.07
C ALA A 110 -8.67 -1.59 7.25
N ILE A 111 -8.72 -2.01 5.99
CA ILE A 111 -9.85 -1.70 5.10
C ILE A 111 -11.11 -2.51 5.48
N ILE A 112 -10.98 -3.80 5.77
CA ILE A 112 -12.15 -4.67 5.99
C ILE A 112 -12.64 -4.68 7.45
N LYS A 113 -11.86 -4.12 8.37
CA LYS A 113 -12.14 -4.21 9.81
C LYS A 113 -13.52 -3.62 10.12
N GLU A 114 -14.38 -4.47 10.67
CA GLU A 114 -15.69 -4.09 11.21
C GLU A 114 -16.60 -3.33 10.22
N ASN A 115 -16.44 -3.60 8.91
CA ASN A 115 -17.21 -2.96 7.86
C ASN A 115 -17.97 -4.01 7.01
N PRO A 116 -19.22 -4.33 7.36
CA PRO A 116 -20.04 -5.29 6.64
C PRO A 116 -20.24 -4.95 5.16
N GLU A 117 -20.35 -3.66 4.83
CA GLU A 117 -20.56 -3.17 3.47
C GLU A 117 -19.39 -3.56 2.57
N VAL A 118 -18.17 -3.27 3.00
CA VAL A 118 -16.94 -3.67 2.29
C VAL A 118 -16.80 -5.19 2.28
N ILE A 119 -17.03 -5.88 3.41
CA ILE A 119 -16.91 -7.35 3.49
C ILE A 119 -17.86 -8.04 2.50
N SER A 120 -19.10 -7.57 2.40
CA SER A 120 -20.13 -8.15 1.55
C SER A 120 -19.77 -8.13 0.06
N GLN A 121 -18.94 -7.19 -0.38
CA GLN A 121 -18.46 -7.10 -1.76
C GLN A 121 -17.56 -8.28 -2.15
N PHE A 122 -16.97 -8.97 -1.17
CA PHE A 122 -16.05 -10.09 -1.37
C PHE A 122 -16.60 -11.43 -0.89
N MET A 123 -17.70 -11.42 -0.14
CA MET A 123 -18.45 -12.63 0.14
C MET A 123 -19.23 -13.00 -1.12
N GLY A 124 -18.95 -14.19 -1.68
CA GLY A 124 -19.79 -14.74 -2.74
C GLY A 124 -21.25 -14.86 -2.28
N PRO A 125 -22.21 -15.06 -3.19
CA PRO A 125 -23.60 -15.28 -2.79
C PRO A 125 -23.61 -16.35 -1.70
N GLU A 126 -24.25 -16.07 -0.56
CA GLU A 126 -24.45 -17.08 0.46
C GLU A 126 -25.16 -18.25 -0.21
N ASN A 127 -24.39 -19.30 -0.51
CA ASN A 127 -24.97 -20.58 -0.88
C ASN A 127 -25.59 -21.10 0.41
N GLY A 128 -26.79 -20.61 0.70
CA GLY A 128 -27.63 -21.06 1.78
C GLY A 128 -27.71 -22.57 1.73
N ARG A 129 -26.99 -23.21 2.66
CA ARG A 129 -27.27 -24.59 3.01
C ARG A 129 -28.07 -24.50 4.30
N ALA A 130 -29.35 -24.82 4.12
CA ALA A 130 -30.37 -24.99 5.14
C ALA A 130 -29.94 -25.95 6.26
#